data_AF-A0A4Q4V4X4-F1
#
_entry.id   AF-A0A4Q4V4X4-F1
#
_cell.length_a   1.000
_cell.length_b   1.000
_cell.length_c   1.000
_cell.angle_alpha   90.00
_cell.angle_beta   90.00
_cell.angle_gamma   90.00
#
_symmetry.space_group_name_H-M   'P 1'
#
loop_
_entity.id
_entity.type
_entity.pdbx_description
1 polymer ?
#
loop_
_entity_poly.entity_id
_entity_poly.type
_entity_poly.pdbx_seq_one_letter_code
_entity_poly.pdbx_strand_id
1 'polypeptide(L)'
;MDLASCAYSSKQQFEPVLSEKTREVFRTRLSSAFARLTKRREDFRGLCHAVLAIDTSAVSMGHEISAERSTALKAIRKLLKASEKSSKKDTDTSIGLALLYAITLLQLYDGVPDAISILHDLQSCSEKMRNSEAGTSELLVEILLSLVSRPSVMMRQASQQVFEAFTSQMSSGALQLLTDPLLAEESTKGYQALFENMEDEEMVDADGEDPSEEHADGIEEDDMSEIGSDVEFVTLNGAEPADDEAEESDEEEDDEQPEADAQESADLEDALGKLLKSHRLDKDKEAESSEGDLDMTDSEMMALDSKLGEVFKQIAKKMGKKSERKDAKEMVLNFKRRALDLLDIYVKHEAANPVAFNIILPLLQLVRTTTDKPLANKSINIILDFTKAFKKARSESGEAPPQDRDEQLKLLKDIHQEASQHPSHAFARAASAASLLIASRLFAADKENIRQIASVYADSQVNWATGKVRLQPVIFSDWTNWCQAQAANAQA
;
A
#
# COMPACT_ATOMS: atom_id res chain seq x y z
N MET A 1 -24.67 9.75 -26.51
CA MET A 1 -25.26 10.32 -25.28
C MET A 1 -24.10 10.48 -24.31
N ASP A 2 -23.84 11.69 -23.84
CA ASP A 2 -22.66 11.97 -23.03
C ASP A 2 -22.92 11.61 -21.56
N LEU A 3 -22.14 10.69 -20.98
CA LEU A 3 -22.27 10.23 -19.59
C LEU A 3 -22.18 11.40 -18.60
N ALA A 4 -21.31 12.38 -18.87
CA ALA A 4 -21.15 13.55 -18.00
C ALA A 4 -22.40 14.44 -17.99
N SER A 5 -23.08 14.57 -19.14
CA SER A 5 -24.34 15.31 -19.22
C SER A 5 -25.48 14.62 -18.45
N CYS A 6 -25.53 13.28 -18.45
CA CYS A 6 -26.50 12.53 -17.65
C CYS A 6 -26.20 12.65 -16.15
N ALA A 7 -24.91 12.67 -15.78
CA ALA A 7 -24.45 12.76 -14.39
C ALA A 7 -24.67 14.16 -13.77
N TYR A 8 -24.37 15.23 -14.51
CA TYR A 8 -24.21 16.58 -13.92
C TYR A 8 -25.04 17.70 -14.58
N SER A 9 -25.73 17.45 -15.70
CA SER A 9 -26.51 18.48 -16.41
C SER A 9 -28.02 18.34 -16.22
N SER A 10 -28.70 19.48 -16.17
CA SER A 10 -30.16 19.60 -16.19
C SER A 10 -30.73 19.82 -17.61
N LYS A 11 -29.86 19.93 -18.63
CA LYS A 11 -30.27 20.27 -20.00
C LYS A 11 -30.89 19.12 -20.79
N GLN A 12 -30.75 17.88 -20.33
CA GLN A 12 -31.33 16.73 -21.02
C GLN A 12 -32.80 16.57 -20.64
N GLN A 13 -33.65 16.62 -21.66
CA GLN A 13 -35.10 16.37 -21.56
C GLN A 13 -35.33 14.86 -21.39
N PHE A 14 -35.12 14.35 -20.19
CA PHE A 14 -35.63 13.03 -19.80
C PHE A 14 -37.03 13.20 -19.23
N GLU A 15 -37.97 12.39 -19.71
CA GLU A 15 -39.30 12.25 -19.13
C GLU A 15 -39.49 10.80 -18.69
N PRO A 16 -39.57 10.52 -17.37
CA PRO A 16 -39.45 11.46 -16.25
C PRO A 16 -38.02 12.00 -16.03
N VAL A 17 -37.90 13.11 -15.30
CA VAL A 17 -36.61 13.72 -14.94
C VAL A 17 -35.74 12.71 -14.18
N LEU A 18 -34.45 12.65 -14.50
CA LEU A 18 -33.51 11.77 -13.81
C LEU A 18 -33.48 12.06 -12.31
N SER A 19 -33.74 11.02 -11.52
CA SER A 19 -33.58 11.05 -10.07
C SER A 19 -32.10 11.08 -9.68
N GLU A 20 -31.81 11.55 -8.46
CA GLU A 20 -30.44 11.59 -7.95
C GLU A 20 -29.78 10.21 -7.94
N LYS A 21 -30.52 9.17 -7.54
CA LYS A 21 -30.08 7.77 -7.61
C LYS A 21 -29.65 7.35 -9.03
N THR A 22 -30.35 7.82 -10.06
CA THR A 22 -29.98 7.51 -11.45
C THR A 22 -28.73 8.29 -11.87
N ARG A 23 -28.59 9.53 -11.41
CA ARG A 23 -27.39 10.35 -11.64
C ARG A 23 -26.16 9.74 -10.96
N GLU A 24 -26.29 9.21 -9.75
CA GLU A 24 -25.24 8.45 -9.05
C GLU A 24 -24.75 7.27 -9.89
N VAL A 25 -25.64 6.49 -10.50
CA VAL A 25 -25.24 5.40 -11.41
C VAL A 25 -24.42 5.94 -12.59
N PHE A 26 -24.82 7.07 -13.18
CA PHE A 26 -24.04 7.70 -14.25
C PHE A 26 -22.68 8.21 -13.76
N ARG A 27 -22.58 8.75 -12.53
CA ARG A 27 -21.32 9.17 -11.90
C ARG A 27 -20.39 7.98 -11.67
N THR A 28 -20.91 6.85 -11.16
CA THR A 28 -20.11 5.61 -10.99
C THR A 28 -19.59 5.10 -12.33
N ARG A 29 -20.42 5.10 -13.37
CA ARG A 29 -20.00 4.69 -14.73
C ARG A 29 -18.97 5.66 -15.32
N LEU A 30 -19.13 6.97 -15.09
CA LEU A 30 -18.17 7.99 -15.50
C LEU A 30 -16.82 7.79 -14.80
N SER A 31 -16.82 7.59 -13.48
CA SER A 31 -15.61 7.31 -12.69
C SER A 31 -14.89 6.04 -13.19
N SER A 32 -15.63 4.97 -13.52
CA SER A 32 -15.07 3.76 -14.12
C SER A 32 -14.44 4.02 -15.50
N ALA A 33 -15.10 4.82 -16.35
CA ALA A 33 -14.56 5.19 -17.65
C ALA A 33 -13.29 6.06 -17.53
N PHE A 34 -13.30 7.02 -16.61
CA PHE A 34 -12.13 7.82 -16.28
C PHE A 34 -10.98 6.94 -15.80
N ALA A 35 -11.20 6.03 -14.84
CA ALA A 35 -10.17 5.11 -14.35
C ALA A 35 -9.47 4.36 -15.50
N ARG A 36 -10.23 3.84 -16.48
CA ARG A 36 -9.64 3.14 -17.64
C ARG A 36 -8.70 4.04 -18.46
N LEU A 37 -9.04 5.31 -18.62
CA LEU A 37 -8.25 6.29 -19.38
C LEU A 37 -7.06 6.82 -18.56
N THR A 38 -7.20 6.94 -17.24
CA THR A 38 -6.12 7.39 -16.35
C THR A 38 -4.93 6.42 -16.30
N LYS A 39 -5.06 5.21 -16.88
CA LYS A 39 -3.92 4.29 -17.07
C LYS A 39 -2.91 4.76 -18.12
N ARG A 40 -3.33 5.64 -19.05
CA ARG A 40 -2.52 6.05 -20.20
C ARG A 40 -2.23 7.54 -20.13
N ARG A 41 -0.95 7.88 -20.03
CA ARG A 41 -0.46 9.27 -19.95
C ARG A 41 -0.91 10.13 -21.14
N GLU A 42 -0.97 9.53 -22.33
CA GLU A 42 -1.46 10.17 -23.56
C GLU A 42 -2.90 10.67 -23.45
N ASP A 43 -3.74 10.01 -22.63
CA ASP A 43 -5.15 10.36 -22.46
C ASP A 43 -5.36 11.53 -21.48
N PHE A 44 -4.35 11.94 -20.70
CA PHE A 44 -4.51 12.90 -19.59
C PHE A 44 -4.98 14.27 -20.04
N ARG A 45 -4.43 14.77 -21.15
CA ARG A 45 -4.88 16.03 -21.74
C ARG A 45 -6.35 15.93 -22.18
N GLY A 46 -6.74 14.80 -22.78
CA GLY A 46 -8.13 14.52 -23.15
C GLY A 46 -9.06 14.50 -21.95
N LEU A 47 -8.66 13.84 -20.86
CA LEU A 47 -9.39 13.81 -19.59
C LEU A 47 -9.59 15.21 -18.99
N CYS A 48 -8.53 16.03 -18.97
CA CYS A 48 -8.62 17.40 -18.51
C CYS A 48 -9.61 18.22 -19.37
N HIS A 49 -9.57 18.07 -20.70
CA HIS A 49 -10.52 18.71 -21.59
C HIS A 49 -11.96 18.23 -21.39
N ALA A 50 -12.15 16.93 -21.10
CA ALA A 50 -13.47 16.38 -20.79
C ALA A 50 -14.04 17.03 -19.53
N VAL A 51 -13.27 17.13 -18.45
CA VAL A 51 -13.70 17.79 -17.20
C VAL A 51 -14.00 19.28 -17.42
N LEU A 52 -13.18 19.98 -18.22
CA LEU A 52 -13.43 21.38 -18.58
C LEU A 52 -14.74 21.60 -19.35
N ALA A 53 -15.25 20.56 -20.04
CA ALA A 53 -16.46 20.61 -20.84
C ALA A 53 -17.73 20.19 -20.08
N ILE A 54 -17.61 19.69 -18.84
CA ILE A 54 -18.75 19.23 -18.04
C ILE A 54 -19.68 20.41 -17.72
N ASP A 55 -20.95 20.24 -18.10
CA ASP A 55 -22.02 21.11 -17.68
C ASP A 55 -22.55 20.67 -16.31
N THR A 56 -22.30 21.50 -15.29
CA THR A 56 -22.64 21.20 -13.89
C THR A 56 -23.97 21.84 -13.45
N SER A 57 -24.89 22.07 -14.39
CA SER A 57 -26.17 22.74 -14.13
C SER A 57 -27.14 21.98 -13.21
N ALA A 58 -26.92 20.68 -12.99
CA ALA A 58 -27.66 19.88 -12.02
C ALA A 58 -26.97 19.76 -10.65
N VAL A 59 -25.75 20.29 -10.50
CA VAL A 59 -25.00 20.24 -9.25
C VAL A 59 -25.32 21.48 -8.41
N SER A 60 -25.85 21.27 -7.21
CA SER A 60 -26.10 22.36 -6.27
C SER A 60 -24.78 22.86 -5.69
N MET A 61 -24.39 24.11 -5.99
CA MET A 61 -23.16 24.72 -5.50
C MET A 61 -23.48 26.05 -4.80
N GLY A 62 -22.96 26.23 -3.59
CA GLY A 62 -22.91 27.53 -2.93
C GLY A 62 -21.96 28.50 -3.65
N HIS A 63 -21.98 29.78 -3.25
CA HIS A 63 -21.12 30.80 -3.84
C HIS A 63 -19.62 30.48 -3.71
N GLU A 64 -19.21 29.98 -2.54
CA GLU A 64 -17.82 29.61 -2.24
C GLU A 64 -17.34 28.43 -3.10
N ILE A 65 -18.15 27.36 -3.19
CA ILE A 65 -17.88 26.19 -4.04
C ILE A 65 -17.74 26.58 -5.51
N SER A 66 -18.59 27.50 -5.98
CA SER A 66 -18.54 27.99 -7.36
C SER A 66 -17.28 28.82 -7.65
N ALA A 67 -16.84 29.63 -6.68
CA ALA A 67 -15.61 30.40 -6.78
C ALA A 67 -14.40 29.47 -6.89
N GLU A 68 -14.31 28.46 -6.02
CA GLU A 68 -13.20 27.51 -5.99
C GLU A 68 -13.15 26.66 -7.26
N ARG A 69 -14.30 26.19 -7.73
CA ARG A 69 -14.42 25.54 -9.04
C ARG A 69 -13.87 26.41 -10.16
N SER A 70 -14.21 27.70 -10.20
CA SER A 70 -13.71 28.63 -11.23
C SER A 70 -12.19 28.77 -11.17
N THR A 71 -11.61 28.83 -9.97
CA THR A 71 -10.15 28.89 -9.76
C THR A 71 -9.47 27.62 -10.28
N ALA A 72 -9.96 26.44 -9.89
CA ALA A 72 -9.45 25.15 -10.36
C ALA A 72 -9.55 25.01 -11.90
N LEU A 73 -10.67 25.38 -12.51
CA LEU A 73 -10.83 25.37 -13.97
C LEU A 73 -9.86 26.32 -14.69
N LYS A 74 -9.49 27.46 -14.07
CA LYS A 74 -8.45 28.35 -14.60
C LYS A 74 -7.06 27.73 -14.46
N ALA A 75 -6.78 27.05 -13.35
CA ALA A 75 -5.52 26.34 -13.11
C ALA A 75 -5.28 25.26 -14.18
N ILE A 76 -6.27 24.39 -14.44
CA ILE A 76 -6.20 23.35 -15.50
C ILE A 76 -5.86 24.00 -16.85
N ARG A 77 -6.59 25.05 -17.26
CA ARG A 77 -6.34 25.71 -18.55
C ARG A 77 -4.93 26.31 -18.63
N LYS A 78 -4.41 26.84 -17.52
CA LYS A 78 -3.06 27.41 -17.46
C LYS A 78 -1.99 26.33 -17.58
N LEU A 79 -2.14 25.22 -16.85
CA LEU A 79 -1.21 24.08 -16.87
C LEU A 79 -1.17 23.41 -18.24
N LEU A 80 -2.34 23.20 -18.87
CA LEU A 80 -2.40 22.67 -20.24
C LEU A 80 -1.71 23.60 -21.24
N LYS A 81 -1.91 24.92 -21.15
CA LYS A 81 -1.19 25.88 -22.02
C LYS A 81 0.32 25.92 -21.76
N ALA A 82 0.74 25.78 -20.50
CA ALA A 82 2.15 25.74 -20.14
C ALA A 82 2.84 24.49 -20.73
N SER A 83 2.14 23.34 -20.71
CA SER A 83 2.64 22.08 -21.27
C SER A 83 2.91 22.12 -22.78
N GLU A 84 2.31 23.04 -23.54
CA GLU A 84 2.56 23.18 -24.99
C GLU A 84 3.90 23.86 -25.31
N LYS A 85 4.49 24.55 -24.33
CA LYS A 85 5.66 25.42 -24.52
C LYS A 85 6.90 24.94 -23.78
N SER A 86 6.79 23.87 -23.00
CA SER A 86 7.83 23.42 -22.07
C SER A 86 8.60 22.20 -22.58
N SER A 87 9.63 21.80 -21.85
CA SER A 87 10.33 20.54 -22.13
C SER A 87 9.40 19.34 -21.90
N LYS A 88 9.73 18.16 -22.45
CA LYS A 88 8.89 16.95 -22.28
C LYS A 88 8.65 16.61 -20.79
N LYS A 89 9.66 16.77 -19.94
CA LYS A 89 9.57 16.49 -18.51
C LYS A 89 8.66 17.49 -17.76
N ASP A 90 8.79 18.77 -18.10
CA ASP A 90 7.92 19.82 -17.55
C ASP A 90 6.49 19.72 -18.09
N THR A 91 6.33 19.17 -19.29
CA THR A 91 5.04 18.86 -19.93
C THR A 91 4.32 17.79 -19.10
N ASP A 92 4.97 16.67 -18.81
CA ASP A 92 4.39 15.56 -18.03
C ASP A 92 4.01 16.00 -16.61
N THR A 93 4.89 16.80 -15.98
CA THR A 93 4.65 17.44 -14.67
C THR A 93 3.40 18.33 -14.70
N SER A 94 3.29 19.21 -15.70
CA SER A 94 2.17 20.15 -15.83
C SER A 94 0.85 19.42 -16.12
N ILE A 95 0.88 18.41 -16.98
CA ILE A 95 -0.30 17.60 -17.32
C ILE A 95 -0.72 16.76 -16.11
N GLY A 96 0.22 16.22 -15.34
CA GLY A 96 -0.05 15.49 -14.10
C GLY A 96 -0.77 16.35 -13.07
N LEU A 97 -0.31 17.58 -12.83
CA LEU A 97 -1.02 18.53 -11.96
C LEU A 97 -2.42 18.87 -12.48
N ALA A 98 -2.56 19.08 -13.79
CA ALA A 98 -3.86 19.35 -14.39
C ALA A 98 -4.83 18.19 -14.18
N LEU A 99 -4.34 16.95 -14.22
CA LEU A 99 -5.12 15.75 -13.94
C LEU A 99 -5.56 15.68 -12.47
N LEU A 100 -4.69 16.04 -11.52
CA LEU A 100 -5.06 16.10 -10.09
C LEU A 100 -6.21 17.09 -9.88
N TYR A 101 -6.11 18.31 -10.42
CA TYR A 101 -7.22 19.28 -10.40
C TYR A 101 -8.50 18.73 -11.04
N ALA A 102 -8.38 18.04 -12.17
CA ALA A 102 -9.53 17.49 -12.88
C ALA A 102 -10.25 16.41 -12.04
N ILE A 103 -9.50 15.55 -11.36
CA ILE A 103 -10.05 14.50 -10.48
C ILE A 103 -10.66 15.10 -9.22
N THR A 104 -10.00 16.07 -8.58
CA THR A 104 -10.56 16.74 -7.40
C THR A 104 -11.82 17.55 -7.76
N LEU A 105 -11.91 18.10 -8.97
CA LEU A 105 -13.15 18.70 -9.47
C LEU A 105 -14.29 17.69 -9.64
N LEU A 106 -14.01 16.47 -10.11
CA LEU A 106 -15.03 15.41 -10.17
C LEU A 106 -15.51 15.04 -8.76
N GLN A 107 -14.59 14.92 -7.79
CA GLN A 107 -14.95 14.72 -6.39
C GLN A 107 -15.83 15.85 -5.84
N LEU A 108 -15.50 17.10 -6.18
CA LEU A 108 -16.29 18.26 -5.80
C LEU A 108 -17.72 18.17 -6.37
N TYR A 109 -17.88 17.68 -7.60
CA TYR A 109 -19.19 17.52 -8.24
C TYR A 109 -19.99 16.36 -7.64
N ASP A 110 -19.30 15.35 -7.12
CA ASP A 110 -19.89 14.22 -6.39
C ASP A 110 -20.20 14.57 -4.92
N GLY A 111 -19.87 15.80 -4.47
CA GLY A 111 -20.19 16.28 -3.12
C GLY A 111 -19.25 15.76 -2.03
N VAL A 112 -18.04 15.34 -2.38
CA VAL A 112 -17.06 14.83 -1.41
C VAL A 112 -16.55 16.00 -0.53
N PRO A 113 -16.66 15.93 0.81
CA PRO A 113 -16.37 17.04 1.73
C PRO A 113 -14.98 17.68 1.55
N ASP A 114 -13.91 16.88 1.53
CA ASP A 114 -12.54 17.42 1.54
C ASP A 114 -12.04 17.87 0.16
N ALA A 115 -12.87 17.77 -0.89
CA ALA A 115 -12.45 18.16 -2.24
C ALA A 115 -11.96 19.61 -2.29
N ILE A 116 -12.58 20.52 -1.51
CA ILE A 116 -12.17 21.92 -1.43
C ILE A 116 -10.79 22.06 -0.76
N SER A 117 -10.55 21.31 0.33
CA SER A 117 -9.25 21.31 1.02
C SER A 117 -8.13 20.87 0.07
N ILE A 118 -8.36 19.76 -0.66
CA ILE A 118 -7.39 19.26 -1.65
C ILE A 118 -7.18 20.27 -2.80
N LEU A 119 -8.20 21.03 -3.21
CA LEU A 119 -8.02 22.09 -4.23
C LEU A 119 -7.13 23.24 -3.73
N HIS A 120 -7.29 23.65 -2.48
CA HIS A 120 -6.41 24.64 -1.86
C HIS A 120 -4.97 24.13 -1.73
N ASP A 121 -4.78 22.88 -1.32
CA ASP A 121 -3.46 22.25 -1.23
C ASP A 121 -2.79 22.15 -2.62
N LEU A 122 -3.56 21.79 -3.65
CA LEU A 122 -3.10 21.79 -5.04
C LEU A 122 -2.72 23.19 -5.52
N GLN A 123 -3.48 24.23 -5.13
CA GLN A 123 -3.13 25.62 -5.44
C GLN A 123 -1.80 26.00 -4.80
N SER A 124 -1.65 25.76 -3.51
CA SER A 124 -0.41 25.99 -2.77
C SER A 124 0.77 25.24 -3.39
N CYS A 125 0.58 23.96 -3.73
CA CYS A 125 1.57 23.12 -4.41
C CYS A 125 1.98 23.72 -5.77
N SER A 126 1.01 24.12 -6.59
CA SER A 126 1.27 24.70 -7.92
C SER A 126 2.02 26.04 -7.84
N GLU A 127 1.75 26.85 -6.82
CA GLU A 127 2.41 28.13 -6.57
C GLU A 127 3.84 27.92 -6.10
N LYS A 128 4.05 27.06 -5.09
CA LYS A 128 5.39 26.68 -4.59
C LYS A 128 6.25 26.09 -5.69
N MET A 129 5.68 25.24 -6.54
CA MET A 129 6.38 24.65 -7.68
C MET A 129 6.80 25.67 -8.72
N ARG A 130 5.95 26.69 -8.98
CA ARG A 130 6.30 27.78 -9.91
C ARG A 130 7.41 28.67 -9.36
N ASN A 131 7.47 28.81 -8.05
CA ASN A 131 8.48 29.62 -7.35
C ASN A 131 9.74 28.81 -7.00
N SER A 132 9.77 27.51 -7.30
CA SER A 132 10.83 26.56 -6.91
C SER A 132 11.13 26.59 -5.40
N GLU A 133 10.08 26.66 -4.59
CA GLU A 133 10.16 26.69 -3.13
C GLU A 133 10.43 25.28 -2.56
N ALA A 134 11.18 25.23 -1.46
CA ALA A 134 11.40 23.99 -0.70
C ALA A 134 10.07 23.48 -0.12
N GLY A 135 9.95 22.15 0.06
CA GLY A 135 8.71 21.55 0.57
C GLY A 135 7.65 21.25 -0.49
N THR A 136 7.92 21.53 -1.76
CA THR A 136 6.96 21.28 -2.85
C THR A 136 6.70 19.79 -3.05
N SER A 137 7.75 18.96 -2.98
CA SER A 137 7.64 17.50 -3.11
C SER A 137 6.86 16.87 -1.96
N GLU A 138 7.05 17.38 -0.74
CA GLU A 138 6.38 16.95 0.49
C GLU A 138 4.89 17.18 0.38
N LEU A 139 4.49 18.41 0.04
CA LEU A 139 3.09 18.75 -0.16
C LEU A 139 2.44 17.93 -1.29
N LEU A 140 3.19 17.66 -2.39
CA LEU A 140 2.69 16.79 -3.44
C LEU A 140 2.45 15.37 -2.93
N VAL A 141 3.40 14.78 -2.19
CA VAL A 141 3.24 13.43 -1.64
C VAL A 141 2.08 13.36 -0.66
N GLU A 142 1.87 14.36 0.19
CA GLU A 142 0.71 14.44 1.10
C GLU A 142 -0.62 14.42 0.31
N ILE A 143 -0.72 15.23 -0.75
CA ILE A 143 -1.90 15.23 -1.63
C ILE A 143 -2.08 13.86 -2.31
N LEU A 144 -1.00 13.23 -2.78
CA LEU A 144 -1.09 11.93 -3.41
C LEU A 144 -1.52 10.85 -2.42
N LEU A 145 -1.00 10.88 -1.18
CA LEU A 145 -1.36 9.98 -0.11
C LEU A 145 -2.84 10.15 0.28
N SER A 146 -3.34 11.39 0.41
CA SER A 146 -4.76 11.63 0.72
C SER A 146 -5.70 11.11 -0.37
N LEU A 147 -5.34 11.29 -1.64
CA LEU A 147 -6.08 10.74 -2.78
C LEU A 147 -6.04 9.22 -2.83
N VAL A 148 -4.90 8.64 -2.48
CA VAL A 148 -4.67 7.19 -2.53
C VAL A 148 -5.29 6.49 -1.34
N SER A 149 -5.44 7.13 -0.18
CA SER A 149 -6.16 6.61 1.01
C SER A 149 -7.63 6.30 0.73
N ARG A 150 -8.23 6.95 -0.26
CA ARG A 150 -9.62 6.71 -0.65
C ARG A 150 -9.79 5.39 -1.42
N PRO A 151 -10.93 4.67 -1.28
CA PRO A 151 -11.20 3.43 -2.00
C PRO A 151 -11.58 3.68 -3.47
N SER A 152 -10.74 4.40 -4.22
CA SER A 152 -10.98 4.75 -5.62
C SER A 152 -9.83 4.30 -6.52
N VAL A 153 -10.18 3.43 -7.48
CA VAL A 153 -9.23 2.95 -8.50
C VAL A 153 -8.71 4.09 -9.38
N MET A 154 -9.59 5.03 -9.74
CA MET A 154 -9.23 6.20 -10.54
C MET A 154 -8.18 7.06 -9.83
N MET A 155 -8.41 7.35 -8.55
CA MET A 155 -7.49 8.17 -7.76
C MET A 155 -6.15 7.47 -7.59
N ARG A 156 -6.15 6.17 -7.26
CA ARG A 156 -4.93 5.37 -7.15
C ARG A 156 -4.10 5.39 -8.44
N GLN A 157 -4.73 5.16 -9.58
CA GLN A 157 -4.05 5.16 -10.87
C GLN A 157 -3.51 6.55 -11.23
N ALA A 158 -4.30 7.60 -10.96
CA ALA A 158 -3.87 8.96 -11.22
C ALA A 158 -2.66 9.32 -10.36
N SER A 159 -2.71 8.99 -9.07
CA SER A 159 -1.62 9.28 -8.15
C SER A 159 -0.34 8.56 -8.52
N GLN A 160 -0.40 7.30 -8.93
CA GLN A 160 0.77 6.57 -9.43
C GLN A 160 1.38 7.24 -10.67
N GLN A 161 0.54 7.62 -11.63
CA GLN A 161 0.99 8.21 -12.89
C GLN A 161 1.56 9.61 -12.72
N VAL A 162 0.92 10.41 -11.85
CA VAL A 162 1.43 11.72 -11.44
C VAL A 162 2.74 11.53 -10.70
N PHE A 163 2.81 10.66 -9.69
CA PHE A 163 4.05 10.38 -8.95
C PHE A 163 5.21 10.02 -9.88
N GLU A 164 4.98 9.16 -10.87
CA GLU A 164 5.98 8.77 -11.87
C GLU A 164 6.50 9.98 -12.69
N ALA A 165 5.69 11.02 -12.92
CA ALA A 165 6.14 12.25 -13.58
C ALA A 165 7.02 13.16 -12.66
N PHE A 166 6.92 12.95 -11.35
CA PHE A 166 7.54 13.79 -10.31
C PHE A 166 8.75 13.14 -9.62
N THR A 167 9.09 11.88 -9.90
CA THR A 167 10.16 11.12 -9.20
C THR A 167 11.50 11.85 -9.16
N SER A 168 11.85 12.59 -10.20
CA SER A 168 13.13 13.30 -10.23
C SER A 168 13.22 14.57 -9.38
N GLN A 169 12.07 15.04 -8.86
CA GLN A 169 11.97 16.24 -8.01
C GLN A 169 11.76 15.87 -6.53
N MET A 170 11.85 14.59 -6.22
CA MET A 170 11.54 14.03 -4.90
C MET A 170 12.69 14.31 -3.91
N SER A 171 12.37 14.97 -2.79
CA SER A 171 13.28 15.25 -1.67
C SER A 171 13.42 14.08 -0.67
N SER A 172 14.36 14.14 0.26
CA SER A 172 14.40 13.14 1.34
C SER A 172 13.15 13.19 2.24
N GLY A 173 12.60 14.39 2.48
CA GLY A 173 11.41 14.57 3.32
C GLY A 173 10.16 13.92 2.73
N ALA A 174 9.97 14.02 1.41
CA ALA A 174 8.81 13.41 0.77
C ALA A 174 8.91 11.86 0.70
N LEU A 175 10.12 11.28 0.69
CA LEU A 175 10.28 9.83 0.75
C LEU A 175 9.99 9.36 2.16
N GLN A 176 10.39 10.16 3.16
CA GLN A 176 10.06 9.88 4.54
C GLN A 176 8.54 9.78 4.75
N LEU A 177 7.75 10.67 4.13
CA LEU A 177 6.27 10.58 4.15
C LEU A 177 5.73 9.27 3.55
N LEU A 178 6.44 8.63 2.61
CA LEU A 178 6.06 7.33 2.06
C LEU A 178 6.53 6.15 2.93
N THR A 179 7.65 6.31 3.64
CA THR A 179 8.25 5.24 4.45
C THR A 179 7.73 5.19 5.87
N ASP A 180 7.41 6.34 6.48
CA ASP A 180 6.91 6.43 7.87
C ASP A 180 5.64 5.58 8.08
N PRO A 181 4.66 5.56 7.14
CA PRO A 181 3.50 4.70 7.27
C PRO A 181 3.78 3.20 7.30
N LEU A 182 4.91 2.76 6.74
CA LEU A 182 5.27 1.34 6.73
C LEU A 182 5.60 0.83 8.13
N LEU A 183 6.08 1.73 9.00
CA LEU A 183 6.47 1.43 10.38
C LEU A 183 5.29 1.41 11.36
N ALA A 184 4.13 1.91 10.96
CA ALA A 184 2.93 1.89 11.78
C ALA A 184 2.47 0.45 12.06
N GLU A 185 1.94 0.21 13.26
CA GLU A 185 1.40 -1.10 13.63
C GLU A 185 0.16 -1.47 12.79
N GLU A 186 0.00 -2.75 12.48
CA GLU A 186 -1.17 -3.25 11.74
C GLU A 186 -2.35 -3.48 12.69
N SER A 187 -2.73 -2.43 13.41
CA SER A 187 -3.70 -2.45 14.50
C SER A 187 -4.53 -1.18 14.51
N THR A 188 -5.54 -1.11 15.38
CA THR A 188 -6.30 0.12 15.61
C THR A 188 -5.38 1.27 16.04
N LYS A 189 -4.33 1.04 16.83
CA LYS A 189 -3.37 2.09 17.22
C LYS A 189 -2.62 2.67 16.01
N GLY A 190 -2.23 1.82 15.07
CA GLY A 190 -1.60 2.27 13.83
C GLY A 190 -2.58 3.00 12.91
N TYR A 191 -3.85 2.59 12.88
CA TYR A 191 -4.90 3.34 12.19
C TYR A 191 -5.02 4.75 12.76
N GLN A 192 -5.13 4.87 14.08
CA GLN A 192 -5.19 6.16 14.78
C GLN A 192 -3.98 7.05 14.45
N ALA A 193 -2.76 6.49 14.54
CA ALA A 193 -1.54 7.23 14.22
C ALA A 193 -1.48 7.75 12.76
N LEU A 194 -2.11 7.05 11.81
CA LEU A 194 -2.06 7.40 10.39
C LEU A 194 -3.24 8.27 9.93
N PHE A 195 -4.41 8.14 10.57
CA PHE A 195 -5.67 8.70 10.06
C PHE A 195 -6.39 9.62 11.04
N GLU A 196 -6.17 9.57 12.35
CA GLU A 196 -6.87 10.49 13.30
C GLU A 196 -6.41 11.95 13.15
N ASN A 197 -5.26 12.22 12.52
CA ASN A 197 -4.88 13.59 12.14
C ASN A 197 -5.57 14.08 10.86
N MET A 198 -6.33 13.22 10.16
CA MET A 198 -7.05 13.55 8.92
C MET A 198 -8.56 13.67 9.10
N GLU A 199 -9.12 13.27 10.24
CA GLU A 199 -10.57 13.26 10.50
C GLU A 199 -10.85 13.76 11.92
N ASP A 200 -11.07 15.07 12.08
CA ASP A 200 -11.95 15.55 13.15
C ASP A 200 -13.40 15.23 12.72
N GLU A 201 -14.17 14.63 13.64
CA GLU A 201 -15.62 14.33 13.60
C GLU A 201 -16.05 12.97 13.00
N GLU A 202 -15.96 11.90 13.78
CA GLU A 202 -17.11 11.20 14.44
C GLU A 202 -16.73 9.76 14.86
N MET A 203 -17.11 9.36 16.10
CA MET A 203 -17.09 8.00 16.70
C MET A 203 -15.72 7.56 17.29
N VAL A 204 -15.49 7.20 18.57
CA VAL A 204 -16.30 6.71 19.70
C VAL A 204 -15.52 6.95 21.01
N ASP A 205 -16.25 7.20 22.10
CA ASP A 205 -15.78 7.21 23.51
C ASP A 205 -14.60 6.28 23.80
N ALA A 206 -13.47 6.90 24.12
CA ALA A 206 -12.35 6.26 24.76
C ALA A 206 -12.71 5.94 26.22
N ASP A 207 -13.03 4.68 26.50
CA ASP A 207 -12.82 4.13 27.83
C ASP A 207 -11.93 2.89 27.71
N GLY A 208 -10.68 3.10 28.12
CA GLY A 208 -9.61 2.14 28.06
C GLY A 208 -9.80 1.05 29.11
N GLU A 209 -9.65 -0.19 28.68
CA GLU A 209 -9.12 -1.27 29.50
C GLU A 209 -8.70 -2.40 28.55
N ASP A 210 -7.39 -2.60 28.48
CA ASP A 210 -6.70 -3.70 27.81
C ASP A 210 -6.76 -4.93 28.73
N PRO A 211 -7.10 -6.12 28.19
CA PRO A 211 -6.46 -7.31 28.71
C PRO A 211 -5.82 -8.16 27.62
N SER A 212 -4.52 -8.38 27.86
CA SER A 212 -3.74 -9.59 27.61
C SER A 212 -3.53 -10.03 26.16
N GLU A 213 -2.34 -9.71 25.66
CA GLU A 213 -1.61 -10.52 24.69
C GLU A 213 -1.40 -11.94 25.25
N GLU A 214 -2.13 -12.92 24.73
CA GLU A 214 -1.73 -14.32 24.84
C GLU A 214 -0.85 -14.66 23.63
N HIS A 215 0.41 -14.95 23.94
CA HIS A 215 1.34 -15.65 23.06
C HIS A 215 0.70 -16.94 22.52
N ALA A 216 0.62 -17.05 21.20
CA ALA A 216 0.45 -18.33 20.52
C ALA A 216 1.75 -18.66 19.77
N ASP A 217 2.48 -19.60 20.36
CA ASP A 217 3.60 -20.34 19.78
C ASP A 217 3.21 -21.09 18.49
N GLY A 218 4.19 -21.24 17.61
CA GLY A 218 4.33 -22.41 16.73
C GLY A 218 3.47 -22.43 15.47
N ILE A 219 3.99 -21.89 14.37
CA ILE A 219 3.60 -22.34 13.03
C ILE A 219 4.84 -22.88 12.33
N GLU A 220 4.78 -24.18 12.07
CA GLU A 220 5.75 -25.00 11.37
C GLU A 220 5.95 -24.53 9.92
N GLU A 221 7.19 -24.67 9.47
CA GLU A 221 7.62 -24.64 8.08
C GLU A 221 6.97 -25.79 7.31
N ASP A 222 6.35 -25.53 6.15
CA ASP A 222 6.87 -25.98 4.84
C ASP A 222 6.02 -25.43 3.67
N ASP A 223 6.63 -25.44 2.49
CA ASP A 223 6.10 -25.21 1.14
C ASP A 223 5.98 -23.76 0.63
N MET A 224 7.15 -23.14 0.46
CA MET A 224 7.34 -22.10 -0.57
C MET A 224 8.05 -22.76 -1.76
N SER A 225 7.23 -23.27 -2.68
CA SER A 225 7.63 -23.83 -3.96
C SER A 225 8.51 -22.89 -4.79
N GLU A 226 9.39 -23.54 -5.54
CA GLU A 226 10.50 -23.00 -6.33
C GLU A 226 10.07 -21.88 -7.31
N ILE A 227 10.55 -20.66 -7.07
CA ILE A 227 10.79 -19.71 -8.17
C ILE A 227 12.21 -19.97 -8.66
N GLY A 228 12.31 -20.90 -9.61
CA GLY A 228 13.43 -20.98 -10.54
C GLY A 228 13.44 -19.71 -11.39
N SER A 229 14.31 -18.76 -11.07
CA SER A 229 14.70 -17.69 -11.98
C SER A 229 16.13 -17.97 -12.43
N ASP A 230 16.18 -18.57 -13.60
CA ASP A 230 17.33 -18.75 -14.47
C ASP A 230 18.09 -17.44 -14.65
N VAL A 231 19.35 -17.43 -14.20
CA VAL A 231 20.34 -16.44 -14.60
C VAL A 231 21.06 -17.03 -15.80
N GLU A 232 20.55 -16.74 -16.99
CA GLU A 232 21.17 -17.14 -18.25
C GLU A 232 22.64 -16.66 -18.31
N PHE A 233 23.54 -17.62 -18.23
CA PHE A 233 24.86 -17.54 -18.84
C PHE A 233 24.70 -17.86 -20.33
N VAL A 234 24.91 -16.86 -21.18
CA VAL A 234 24.94 -17.02 -22.63
C VAL A 234 26.12 -17.92 -23.03
N THR A 235 25.84 -19.18 -23.38
CA THR A 235 26.70 -19.97 -24.27
C THR A 235 25.88 -20.66 -25.35
N LEU A 236 26.36 -20.46 -26.58
CA LEU A 236 25.69 -20.67 -27.86
C LEU A 236 25.93 -22.10 -28.37
N ASN A 237 24.90 -22.96 -28.46
CA ASN A 237 24.75 -23.95 -29.55
C ASN A 237 23.41 -24.69 -29.49
N GLY A 238 22.73 -24.77 -30.64
CA GLY A 238 21.36 -25.28 -30.76
C GLY A 238 21.21 -26.78 -31.00
N ALA A 239 20.03 -27.29 -30.64
CA ALA A 239 19.25 -28.32 -31.33
C ALA A 239 17.86 -28.45 -30.65
N GLU A 240 16.79 -28.39 -31.45
CA GLU A 240 15.38 -28.73 -31.11
C GLU A 240 15.20 -30.26 -30.93
N PRO A 241 14.12 -30.74 -30.27
CA PRO A 241 12.75 -30.91 -30.86
C PRO A 241 11.61 -30.41 -29.91
N ALA A 242 10.41 -29.92 -30.33
CA ALA A 242 9.21 -30.57 -30.96
C ALA A 242 8.64 -31.76 -30.13
N ASP A 243 7.35 -31.97 -29.81
CA ASP A 243 6.02 -31.35 -30.02
C ASP A 243 4.99 -32.08 -29.11
N ASP A 244 3.75 -31.54 -29.00
CA ASP A 244 2.46 -32.16 -28.60
C ASP A 244 2.19 -32.51 -27.11
N GLU A 245 0.99 -32.37 -26.51
CA GLU A 245 -0.34 -31.90 -26.96
C GLU A 245 -1.20 -31.52 -25.73
N ALA A 246 -2.34 -30.88 -25.99
CA ALA A 246 -3.34 -30.32 -25.07
C ALA A 246 -4.19 -31.36 -24.30
N GLU A 247 -4.77 -30.95 -23.15
CA GLU A 247 -6.16 -31.30 -22.74
C GLU A 247 -6.80 -30.20 -21.88
N GLU A 248 -8.09 -29.94 -22.16
CA GLU A 248 -9.05 -29.07 -21.47
C GLU A 248 -9.82 -29.84 -20.35
N SER A 249 -10.71 -29.11 -19.65
CA SER A 249 -11.66 -29.50 -18.57
C SER A 249 -11.08 -29.48 -17.15
N ASP A 250 -11.76 -28.98 -16.11
CA ASP A 250 -13.10 -28.38 -15.98
C ASP A 250 -13.11 -27.57 -14.66
N GLU A 251 -13.99 -26.59 -14.57
CA GLU A 251 -14.25 -25.76 -13.39
C GLU A 251 -14.94 -26.57 -12.28
N GLU A 252 -14.34 -26.65 -11.08
CA GLU A 252 -15.10 -26.84 -9.83
C GLU A 252 -14.71 -25.75 -8.82
N GLU A 253 -15.71 -24.93 -8.49
CA GLU A 253 -15.73 -24.02 -7.34
C GLU A 253 -15.76 -24.86 -6.06
N ASP A 254 -14.71 -24.81 -5.25
CA ASP A 254 -14.76 -25.29 -3.86
C ASP A 254 -14.85 -24.10 -2.90
N ASP A 255 -15.91 -24.15 -2.12
CA ASP A 255 -16.47 -23.12 -1.27
C ASP A 255 -15.90 -23.32 0.14
N GLU A 256 -14.62 -23.02 0.34
CA GLU A 256 -14.01 -23.02 1.68
C GLU A 256 -14.41 -21.75 2.45
N GLN A 257 -15.65 -21.75 2.96
CA GLN A 257 -16.06 -20.87 4.06
C GLN A 257 -15.67 -21.47 5.42
N PRO A 258 -15.33 -20.62 6.41
CA PRO A 258 -14.32 -20.93 7.42
C PRO A 258 -14.87 -21.71 8.61
N GLU A 259 -14.15 -22.76 9.03
CA GLU A 259 -14.41 -23.54 10.25
C GLU A 259 -14.43 -22.70 11.55
N ALA A 260 -14.00 -21.43 11.50
CA ALA A 260 -14.02 -20.51 12.63
C ALA A 260 -15.43 -20.08 13.07
N ASP A 261 -16.40 -19.98 12.15
CA ASP A 261 -17.78 -19.61 12.49
C ASP A 261 -18.57 -20.77 13.12
N ALA A 262 -18.18 -22.02 12.81
CA ALA A 262 -18.79 -23.23 13.36
C ALA A 262 -18.40 -23.45 14.84
N GLN A 263 -17.13 -23.17 15.19
CA GLN A 263 -16.65 -23.32 16.56
C GLN A 263 -17.22 -22.23 17.50
N GLU A 264 -17.35 -20.98 17.03
CA GLU A 264 -17.94 -19.88 17.82
C GLU A 264 -19.45 -20.05 18.03
N SER A 265 -20.17 -20.68 17.07
CA SER A 265 -21.58 -21.04 17.23
C SER A 265 -21.79 -22.14 18.28
N ALA A 266 -20.86 -23.09 18.38
CA ALA A 266 -20.93 -24.19 19.36
C ALA A 266 -20.75 -23.70 20.81
N ASP A 267 -19.86 -22.73 21.04
CA ASP A 267 -19.65 -22.14 22.38
C ASP A 267 -20.84 -21.27 22.81
N LEU A 268 -21.50 -20.60 21.85
CA LEU A 268 -22.69 -19.79 22.07
C LEU A 268 -23.89 -20.67 22.44
N GLU A 269 -24.07 -21.80 21.76
CA GLU A 269 -25.09 -22.79 22.08
C GLU A 269 -24.87 -23.48 23.43
N ASP A 270 -23.62 -23.77 23.80
CA ASP A 270 -23.28 -24.39 25.09
C ASP A 270 -23.54 -23.42 26.27
N ALA A 271 -23.23 -22.13 26.09
CA ALA A 271 -23.54 -21.09 27.08
C ALA A 271 -25.05 -20.86 27.22
N LEU A 272 -25.79 -20.87 26.10
CA LEU A 272 -27.25 -20.73 26.09
C LEU A 272 -27.93 -21.94 26.75
N GLY A 273 -27.45 -23.16 26.45
CA GLY A 273 -27.94 -24.41 27.04
C GLY A 273 -27.72 -24.46 28.55
N LYS A 274 -26.54 -24.07 29.03
CA LYS A 274 -26.26 -23.95 30.47
C LYS A 274 -27.15 -22.93 31.17
N LEU A 275 -27.49 -21.82 30.52
CA LEU A 275 -28.34 -20.77 31.09
C LEU A 275 -29.81 -21.16 31.14
N LEU A 276 -30.31 -21.84 30.10
CA LEU A 276 -31.69 -22.30 29.97
C LEU A 276 -31.93 -23.67 30.62
N LYS A 277 -30.88 -24.29 31.19
CA LYS A 277 -30.87 -25.70 31.63
C LYS A 277 -31.37 -26.66 30.54
N SER A 278 -31.13 -26.31 29.27
CA SER A 278 -31.45 -27.12 28.10
C SER A 278 -30.17 -27.70 27.51
N HIS A 279 -30.32 -28.80 26.77
CA HIS A 279 -29.19 -29.45 26.11
C HIS A 279 -29.17 -29.08 24.61
N ARG A 280 -28.00 -29.16 23.97
CA ARG A 280 -27.88 -28.98 22.52
C ARG A 280 -28.68 -30.07 21.78
N LEU A 281 -29.40 -29.67 20.74
CA LEU A 281 -30.30 -30.53 19.94
C LEU A 281 -29.58 -31.74 19.30
N ASP A 282 -28.29 -31.62 19.03
CA ASP A 282 -27.45 -32.66 18.42
C ASP A 282 -27.07 -33.79 19.40
N LYS A 283 -27.32 -33.61 20.70
CA LYS A 283 -26.98 -34.55 21.78
C LYS A 283 -28.20 -35.04 22.58
N ASP A 284 -29.41 -34.87 22.04
CA ASP A 284 -30.69 -35.30 22.65
C ASP A 284 -30.74 -36.80 22.98
N LYS A 285 -29.92 -37.64 22.33
CA LYS A 285 -29.88 -39.10 22.57
C LYS A 285 -29.20 -39.50 23.88
N GLU A 286 -28.47 -38.60 24.54
CA GLU A 286 -27.76 -38.88 25.80
C GLU A 286 -28.43 -38.26 27.04
N ALA A 287 -29.53 -37.51 26.86
CA ALA A 287 -30.22 -36.85 27.95
C ALA A 287 -31.19 -37.80 28.67
N GLU A 288 -31.04 -37.97 29.99
CA GLU A 288 -32.07 -38.62 30.82
C GLU A 288 -33.36 -37.78 30.77
N SER A 289 -34.47 -38.39 30.35
CA SER A 289 -35.78 -37.71 30.28
C SER A 289 -36.23 -37.30 31.68
N SER A 290 -36.01 -36.04 32.03
CA SER A 290 -36.53 -35.43 33.26
C SER A 290 -37.97 -35.00 33.03
N GLU A 291 -38.93 -35.88 33.35
CA GLU A 291 -40.34 -35.51 33.55
C GLU A 291 -40.46 -34.70 34.85
N GLY A 292 -40.35 -33.38 34.74
CA GLY A 292 -40.54 -32.45 35.84
C GLY A 292 -40.94 -31.09 35.29
N ASP A 293 -42.25 -30.87 35.20
CA ASP A 293 -42.86 -29.59 34.85
C ASP A 293 -42.54 -28.58 35.97
N LEU A 294 -41.37 -27.93 35.86
CA LEU A 294 -40.96 -26.85 36.75
C LEU A 294 -41.71 -25.60 36.28
N ASP A 295 -42.82 -25.32 36.95
CA ASP A 295 -43.62 -24.10 36.79
C ASP A 295 -42.76 -22.89 37.16
N MET A 296 -42.03 -22.36 36.17
CA MET A 296 -41.06 -21.28 36.34
C MET A 296 -41.82 -20.01 36.66
N THR A 297 -41.53 -19.41 37.81
CA THR A 297 -42.28 -18.24 38.28
C THR A 297 -42.02 -17.02 37.38
N ASP A 298 -43.01 -16.16 37.15
CA ASP A 298 -42.89 -14.95 36.31
C ASP A 298 -41.67 -14.07 36.67
N SER A 299 -41.25 -14.08 37.93
CA SER A 299 -40.06 -13.35 38.40
C SER A 299 -38.73 -13.98 37.96
N GLU A 300 -38.68 -15.32 37.82
CA GLU A 300 -37.52 -16.03 37.27
C GLU A 300 -37.45 -15.87 35.74
N MET A 301 -38.60 -15.74 35.06
CA MET A 301 -38.66 -15.48 33.61
C MET A 301 -38.11 -14.10 33.24
N MET A 302 -38.44 -13.07 34.02
CA MET A 302 -37.86 -11.74 33.84
C MET A 302 -36.36 -11.68 34.17
N ALA A 303 -35.89 -12.48 35.14
CA ALA A 303 -34.48 -12.53 35.50
C ALA A 303 -33.61 -13.23 34.43
N LEU A 304 -34.17 -14.20 33.70
CA LEU A 304 -33.52 -14.86 32.55
C LEU A 304 -33.45 -13.94 31.33
N ASP A 305 -34.50 -13.16 31.04
CA ASP A 305 -34.52 -12.20 29.93
C ASP A 305 -33.49 -11.07 30.13
N SER A 306 -33.35 -10.57 31.36
CA SER A 306 -32.33 -9.56 31.70
C SER A 306 -30.90 -10.10 31.48
N LYS A 307 -30.63 -11.36 31.84
CA LYS A 307 -29.31 -11.98 31.65
C LYS A 307 -29.03 -12.30 30.18
N LEU A 308 -30.04 -12.72 29.44
CA LEU A 308 -29.95 -12.97 28.00
C LEU A 308 -29.65 -11.68 27.22
N GLY A 309 -30.30 -10.57 27.61
CA GLY A 309 -30.01 -9.24 27.08
C GLY A 309 -28.59 -8.74 27.38
N GLU A 310 -28.02 -9.08 28.54
CA GLU A 310 -26.62 -8.79 28.87
C GLU A 310 -25.64 -9.60 28.01
N VAL A 311 -25.91 -10.88 27.77
CA VAL A 311 -25.09 -11.75 26.90
C VAL A 311 -25.13 -11.24 25.45
N PHE A 312 -26.30 -10.93 24.90
CA PHE A 312 -26.41 -10.36 23.55
C PHE A 312 -25.76 -8.99 23.43
N LYS A 313 -25.85 -8.12 24.45
CA LYS A 313 -25.13 -6.84 24.48
C LYS A 313 -23.61 -7.03 24.50
N GLN A 314 -23.10 -8.00 25.26
CA GLN A 314 -21.67 -8.31 25.29
C GLN A 314 -21.19 -8.89 23.96
N ILE A 315 -21.99 -9.73 23.31
CA ILE A 315 -21.67 -10.29 21.98
C ILE A 315 -21.73 -9.21 20.91
N ALA A 316 -22.76 -8.37 20.88
CA ALA A 316 -22.85 -7.24 19.94
C ALA A 316 -21.68 -6.25 20.13
N LYS A 317 -21.28 -5.97 21.38
CA LYS A 317 -20.12 -5.10 21.69
C LYS A 317 -18.80 -5.76 21.29
N LYS A 318 -18.65 -7.08 21.44
CA LYS A 318 -17.45 -7.83 21.01
C LYS A 318 -17.38 -7.94 19.49
N MET A 319 -18.50 -8.20 18.81
CA MET A 319 -18.58 -8.36 17.36
C MET A 319 -18.38 -7.01 16.65
N GLY A 320 -18.96 -5.92 17.16
CA GLY A 320 -18.68 -4.55 16.69
C GLY A 320 -17.19 -4.20 16.81
N LYS A 321 -16.59 -4.42 17.99
CA LYS A 321 -15.15 -4.19 18.21
C LYS A 321 -14.25 -5.09 17.35
N LYS A 322 -14.62 -6.35 17.08
CA LYS A 322 -13.85 -7.29 16.23
C LYS A 322 -13.93 -6.87 14.76
N SER A 323 -15.10 -6.44 14.27
CA SER A 323 -15.29 -5.90 12.93
C SER A 323 -14.51 -4.59 12.74
N GLU A 324 -14.69 -3.62 13.64
CA GLU A 324 -13.98 -2.33 13.58
C GLU A 324 -12.46 -2.49 13.63
N ARG A 325 -11.94 -3.41 14.46
CA ARG A 325 -10.50 -3.74 14.49
C ARG A 325 -10.01 -4.36 13.18
N LYS A 326 -10.82 -5.22 12.56
CA LYS A 326 -10.50 -5.85 11.27
C LYS A 326 -10.49 -4.80 10.14
N ASP A 327 -11.48 -3.91 10.14
CA ASP A 327 -11.60 -2.82 9.17
C ASP A 327 -10.43 -1.83 9.30
N ALA A 328 -10.08 -1.44 10.54
CA ALA A 328 -8.93 -0.58 10.82
C ALA A 328 -7.60 -1.21 10.36
N LYS A 329 -7.38 -2.50 10.66
CA LYS A 329 -6.21 -3.25 10.19
C LYS A 329 -6.15 -3.27 8.66
N GLU A 330 -7.27 -3.55 8.01
CA GLU A 330 -7.35 -3.60 6.54
C GLU A 330 -7.06 -2.24 5.91
N MET A 331 -7.53 -1.14 6.49
CA MET A 331 -7.23 0.22 6.02
C MET A 331 -5.74 0.54 6.12
N VAL A 332 -5.09 0.19 7.24
CA VAL A 332 -3.63 0.35 7.40
C VAL A 332 -2.87 -0.48 6.37
N LEU A 333 -3.23 -1.77 6.21
CA LEU A 333 -2.61 -2.65 5.23
C LEU A 333 -2.75 -2.11 3.81
N ASN A 334 -3.95 -1.64 3.45
CA ASN A 334 -4.22 -1.03 2.16
C ASN A 334 -3.37 0.23 1.93
N PHE A 335 -3.23 1.08 2.95
CA PHE A 335 -2.38 2.26 2.88
C PHE A 335 -0.90 1.91 2.69
N LYS A 336 -0.38 0.91 3.42
CA LYS A 336 0.98 0.39 3.21
C LYS A 336 1.17 -0.18 1.80
N ARG A 337 0.24 -0.99 1.29
CA ARG A 337 0.29 -1.55 -0.09
C ARG A 337 0.40 -0.45 -1.13
N ARG A 338 -0.32 0.65 -0.90
CA ARG A 338 -0.38 1.82 -1.76
C ARG A 338 0.89 2.68 -1.66
N ALA A 339 1.44 2.88 -0.47
CA ALA A 339 2.75 3.51 -0.31
C ALA A 339 3.85 2.71 -1.01
N LEU A 340 3.81 1.37 -0.91
CA LEU A 340 4.72 0.48 -1.64
C LEU A 340 4.56 0.60 -3.17
N ASP A 341 3.36 0.87 -3.72
CA ASP A 341 3.21 1.14 -5.16
C ASP A 341 4.02 2.37 -5.59
N LEU A 342 3.99 3.44 -4.79
CA LEU A 342 4.73 4.66 -5.08
C LEU A 342 6.25 4.45 -4.92
N LEU A 343 6.67 3.71 -3.88
CA LEU A 343 8.09 3.37 -3.69
C LEU A 343 8.63 2.48 -4.81
N ASP A 344 7.83 1.54 -5.32
CA ASP A 344 8.21 0.70 -6.47
C ASP A 344 8.45 1.55 -7.73
N ILE A 345 7.56 2.51 -8.00
CA ILE A 345 7.75 3.48 -9.08
C ILE A 345 9.05 4.28 -8.87
N TYR A 346 9.30 4.74 -7.63
CA TYR A 346 10.47 5.56 -7.32
C TYR A 346 11.79 4.82 -7.60
N VAL A 347 11.94 3.58 -7.12
CA VAL A 347 13.19 2.82 -7.32
C VAL A 347 13.46 2.51 -8.79
N LYS A 348 12.41 2.32 -9.59
CA LYS A 348 12.55 2.02 -11.03
C LYS A 348 13.03 3.23 -11.83
N HIS A 349 12.68 4.45 -11.41
CA HIS A 349 13.04 5.68 -12.11
C HIS A 349 14.30 6.36 -11.55
N GLU A 350 14.52 6.31 -10.24
CA GLU A 350 15.53 7.10 -9.54
C GLU A 350 16.58 6.24 -8.84
N ALA A 351 16.85 5.04 -9.35
CA ALA A 351 17.77 4.09 -8.71
C ALA A 351 19.18 4.65 -8.44
N ALA A 352 19.67 5.56 -9.30
CA ALA A 352 20.98 6.18 -9.10
C ALA A 352 20.99 7.30 -8.05
N ASN A 353 19.81 7.81 -7.66
CA ASN A 353 19.67 8.92 -6.73
C ASN A 353 20.14 8.50 -5.32
N PRO A 354 21.04 9.24 -4.64
CA PRO A 354 21.41 9.00 -3.25
C PRO A 354 20.22 8.82 -2.31
N VAL A 355 19.17 9.61 -2.51
CA VAL A 355 17.99 9.65 -1.63
C VAL A 355 17.19 8.34 -1.69
N ALA A 356 17.25 7.58 -2.79
CA ALA A 356 16.60 6.28 -2.92
C ALA A 356 17.10 5.22 -1.95
N PHE A 357 18.30 5.37 -1.42
CA PHE A 357 18.88 4.40 -0.50
C PHE A 357 18.25 4.46 0.90
N ASN A 358 17.61 5.58 1.23
CA ASN A 358 16.93 5.78 2.51
C ASN A 358 15.71 4.85 2.69
N ILE A 359 15.17 4.29 1.61
CA ILE A 359 14.00 3.39 1.68
C ILE A 359 14.37 1.97 2.10
N ILE A 360 15.65 1.57 2.00
CA ILE A 360 16.08 0.18 2.19
C ILE A 360 15.74 -0.30 3.61
N LEU A 361 16.07 0.49 4.63
CA LEU A 361 15.80 0.14 6.02
C LEU A 361 14.29 0.06 6.32
N PRO A 362 13.46 1.06 5.97
CA PRO A 362 12.01 0.96 6.11
C PRO A 362 11.40 -0.28 5.43
N LEU A 363 11.88 -0.65 4.23
CA LEU A 363 11.39 -1.83 3.52
C LEU A 363 11.76 -3.13 4.25
N LEU A 364 13.00 -3.25 4.75
CA LEU A 364 13.42 -4.41 5.55
C LEU A 364 12.64 -4.48 6.88
N GLN A 365 12.48 -3.36 7.57
CA GLN A 365 11.70 -3.28 8.80
C GLN A 365 10.25 -3.71 8.57
N LEU A 366 9.63 -3.27 7.46
CA LEU A 366 8.29 -3.72 7.08
C LEU A 366 8.20 -5.24 6.92
N VAL A 367 9.18 -5.88 6.25
CA VAL A 367 9.17 -7.34 6.06
C VAL A 367 9.22 -8.07 7.40
N ARG A 368 9.92 -7.52 8.38
CA ARG A 368 10.01 -8.11 9.73
C ARG A 368 8.76 -7.85 10.58
N THR A 369 8.13 -6.69 10.45
CA THR A 369 7.02 -6.29 11.34
C THR A 369 5.64 -6.66 10.80
N THR A 370 5.50 -6.87 9.49
CA THR A 370 4.20 -7.18 8.89
C THR A 370 3.78 -8.62 9.14
N THR A 371 2.48 -8.81 9.37
CA THR A 371 1.85 -10.14 9.41
C THR A 371 1.30 -10.57 8.04
N ASP A 372 1.28 -9.66 7.06
CA ASP A 372 0.73 -9.88 5.73
C ASP A 372 1.80 -10.38 4.75
N LYS A 373 1.76 -11.68 4.41
CA LYS A 373 2.71 -12.30 3.47
C LYS A 373 2.78 -11.57 2.12
N PRO A 374 1.67 -11.19 1.46
CA PRO A 374 1.73 -10.42 0.21
C PRO A 374 2.49 -9.08 0.35
N LEU A 375 2.30 -8.36 1.46
CA LEU A 375 2.96 -7.08 1.73
C LEU A 375 4.47 -7.28 1.94
N ALA A 376 4.86 -8.30 2.73
CA ALA A 376 6.26 -8.69 2.89
C ALA A 376 6.92 -9.02 1.54
N ASN A 377 6.28 -9.86 0.74
CA ASN A 377 6.78 -10.26 -0.59
C ASN A 377 6.93 -9.06 -1.53
N LYS A 378 5.98 -8.12 -1.50
CA LYS A 378 6.07 -6.89 -2.28
C LYS A 378 7.27 -6.03 -1.86
N SER A 379 7.50 -5.87 -0.56
CA SER A 379 8.65 -5.12 -0.04
C SER A 379 9.98 -5.76 -0.47
N ILE A 380 10.09 -7.10 -0.39
CA ILE A 380 11.25 -7.86 -0.87
C ILE A 380 11.47 -7.61 -2.37
N ASN A 381 10.42 -7.69 -3.17
CA ASN A 381 10.52 -7.50 -4.62
C ASN A 381 10.98 -6.07 -4.98
N ILE A 382 10.53 -5.04 -4.25
CA ILE A 382 10.99 -3.67 -4.45
C ILE A 382 12.50 -3.55 -4.20
N ILE A 383 13.04 -4.19 -3.16
CA ILE A 383 14.48 -4.21 -2.89
C ILE A 383 15.24 -4.89 -4.04
N LEU A 384 14.75 -6.03 -4.53
CA LEU A 384 15.39 -6.76 -5.64
C LEU A 384 15.33 -5.96 -6.96
N ASP A 385 14.20 -5.32 -7.24
CA ASP A 385 14.02 -4.47 -8.41
C ASP A 385 14.91 -3.23 -8.32
N PHE A 386 15.10 -2.66 -7.12
CA PHE A 386 16.04 -1.58 -6.90
C PHE A 386 17.48 -1.98 -7.23
N THR A 387 17.93 -3.16 -6.81
CA THR A 387 19.27 -3.67 -7.17
C THR A 387 19.45 -3.80 -8.69
N LYS A 388 18.43 -4.30 -9.41
CA LYS A 388 18.45 -4.43 -10.87
C LYS A 388 18.46 -3.05 -11.55
N ALA A 389 17.58 -2.15 -11.12
CA ALA A 389 17.46 -0.80 -11.66
C ALA A 389 18.74 0.01 -11.46
N PHE A 390 19.39 -0.12 -10.30
CA PHE A 390 20.68 0.54 -10.02
C PHE A 390 21.80 0.02 -10.94
N LYS A 391 21.90 -1.31 -11.12
CA LYS A 391 22.89 -1.91 -12.03
C LYS A 391 22.72 -1.40 -13.47
N LYS A 392 21.47 -1.28 -13.93
CA LYS A 392 21.15 -0.70 -15.24
C LYS A 392 21.54 0.77 -15.32
N ALA A 393 21.08 1.60 -14.38
CA ALA A 393 21.35 3.03 -14.36
C ALA A 393 22.86 3.34 -14.35
N ARG A 394 23.64 2.59 -13.55
CA ARG A 394 25.11 2.73 -13.49
C ARG A 394 25.79 2.44 -14.83
N SER A 395 25.27 1.47 -15.59
CA SER A 395 25.81 1.11 -16.90
C SER A 395 25.57 2.21 -17.94
N GLU A 396 24.54 3.04 -17.74
CA GLU A 396 24.13 4.13 -18.63
C GLU A 396 24.77 5.48 -18.26
N SER A 397 24.92 5.79 -16.96
CA SER A 397 25.29 7.13 -16.50
C SER A 397 26.80 7.39 -16.40
N GLY A 398 27.65 6.36 -16.29
CA GLY A 398 29.12 6.45 -16.29
C GLY A 398 29.76 7.17 -15.09
N GLU A 399 29.10 8.15 -14.49
CA GLU A 399 29.49 8.87 -13.28
C GLU A 399 28.50 8.58 -12.14
N ALA A 400 29.04 8.25 -10.97
CA ALA A 400 28.27 8.08 -9.74
C ALA A 400 28.06 9.44 -9.07
N PRO A 401 26.83 9.78 -8.65
CA PRO A 401 26.59 11.02 -7.93
C PRO A 401 27.40 11.07 -6.62
N PRO A 402 27.76 12.28 -6.14
CA PRO A 402 28.47 12.46 -4.88
C PRO A 402 27.77 11.72 -3.75
N GLN A 403 28.54 11.05 -2.91
CA GLN A 403 28.02 10.26 -1.80
C GLN A 403 28.81 10.48 -0.53
N ASP A 404 28.11 10.47 0.60
CA ASP A 404 28.74 10.36 1.90
C ASP A 404 29.07 8.89 2.16
N ARG A 405 30.38 8.59 2.12
CA ARG A 405 30.90 7.25 2.35
C ARG A 405 30.55 6.74 3.75
N ASP A 406 30.61 7.60 4.76
CA ASP A 406 30.44 7.20 6.15
C ASP A 406 28.96 6.92 6.44
N GLU A 407 28.04 7.69 5.86
CA GLU A 407 26.59 7.39 5.89
C GLU A 407 26.25 6.06 5.20
N GLN A 408 26.84 5.78 4.03
CA GLN A 408 26.62 4.51 3.33
C GLN A 408 27.20 3.30 4.08
N LEU A 409 28.37 3.46 4.70
CA LEU A 409 28.94 2.40 5.54
C LEU A 409 28.09 2.18 6.80
N LYS A 410 27.50 3.24 7.37
CA LYS A 410 26.53 3.12 8.45
C LYS A 410 25.29 2.36 7.97
N LEU A 411 24.72 2.73 6.83
CA LEU A 411 23.58 2.03 6.23
C LEU A 411 23.87 0.54 5.99
N LEU A 412 25.06 0.19 5.51
CA LEU A 412 25.47 -1.21 5.35
C LEU A 412 25.48 -1.98 6.68
N LYS A 413 25.99 -1.35 7.76
CA LYS A 413 25.97 -1.94 9.10
C LYS A 413 24.55 -2.09 9.62
N ASP A 414 23.70 -1.08 9.43
CA ASP A 414 22.30 -1.09 9.84
C ASP A 414 21.52 -2.21 9.12
N ILE A 415 21.79 -2.45 7.82
CA ILE A 415 21.22 -3.57 7.06
C ILE A 415 21.64 -4.92 7.67
N HIS A 416 22.92 -5.09 8.02
CA HIS A 416 23.40 -6.33 8.62
C HIS A 416 22.82 -6.55 10.03
N GLN A 417 22.62 -5.47 10.78
CA GLN A 417 21.93 -5.54 12.07
C GLN A 417 20.46 -5.94 11.88
N GLU A 418 19.75 -5.32 10.94
CA GLU A 418 18.35 -5.65 10.64
C GLU A 418 18.21 -7.08 10.12
N ALA A 419 19.14 -7.54 9.28
CA ALA A 419 19.22 -8.92 8.79
C ALA A 419 19.31 -9.96 9.91
N SER A 420 19.86 -9.57 11.07
CA SER A 420 19.99 -10.47 12.22
C SER A 420 18.72 -10.64 13.05
N GLN A 421 17.70 -9.81 12.79
CA GLN A 421 16.47 -9.75 13.58
C GLN A 421 15.37 -10.68 13.06
N HIS A 422 15.56 -11.34 11.91
CA HIS A 422 14.52 -12.17 11.32
C HIS A 422 15.11 -13.40 10.60
N PRO A 423 14.66 -14.62 10.94
CA PRO A 423 15.32 -15.85 10.49
C PRO A 423 14.96 -16.28 9.06
N SER A 424 13.94 -15.69 8.43
CA SER A 424 13.47 -16.11 7.09
C SER A 424 14.57 -16.00 6.02
N HIS A 425 14.68 -17.05 5.21
CA HIS A 425 15.57 -17.07 4.06
C HIS A 425 15.21 -16.00 3.02
N ALA A 426 13.92 -15.74 2.78
CA ALA A 426 13.47 -14.71 1.84
C ALA A 426 13.89 -13.30 2.30
N PHE A 427 13.75 -13.03 3.61
CA PHE A 427 14.23 -11.80 4.22
C PHE A 427 15.75 -11.67 4.10
N ALA A 428 16.49 -12.73 4.38
CA ALA A 428 17.94 -12.72 4.27
C ALA A 428 18.43 -12.50 2.83
N ARG A 429 17.75 -13.03 1.81
CA ARG A 429 18.04 -12.69 0.41
C ARG A 429 17.82 -11.20 0.12
N ALA A 430 16.74 -10.61 0.63
CA ALA A 430 16.46 -9.19 0.44
C ALA A 430 17.54 -8.32 1.11
N ALA A 431 17.90 -8.66 2.35
CA ALA A 431 18.97 -7.98 3.07
C ALA A 431 20.33 -8.16 2.37
N SER A 432 20.65 -9.36 1.87
CA SER A 432 21.86 -9.62 1.08
C SER A 432 21.90 -8.75 -0.19
N ALA A 433 20.81 -8.71 -0.96
CA ALA A 433 20.70 -7.89 -2.17
C ALA A 433 20.86 -6.37 -1.87
N ALA A 434 20.28 -5.90 -0.77
CA ALA A 434 20.46 -4.54 -0.27
C ALA A 434 21.91 -4.26 0.14
N SER A 435 22.56 -5.16 0.90
CA SER A 435 23.96 -5.01 1.29
C SER A 435 24.89 -4.96 0.08
N LEU A 436 24.65 -5.80 -0.93
CA LEU A 436 25.42 -5.80 -2.18
C LEU A 436 25.16 -4.57 -3.05
N LEU A 437 23.96 -4.01 -2.99
CA LEU A 437 23.64 -2.73 -3.63
C LEU A 437 24.51 -1.60 -3.02
N ILE A 438 24.59 -1.50 -1.68
CA ILE A 438 25.48 -0.54 -1.00
C ILE A 438 26.94 -0.79 -1.34
N ALA A 439 27.39 -2.05 -1.23
CA ALA A 439 28.77 -2.42 -1.51
C ALA A 439 29.17 -2.08 -2.95
N SER A 440 28.31 -2.38 -3.91
CA SER A 440 28.52 -2.08 -5.33
C SER A 440 28.60 -0.59 -5.61
N ARG A 441 27.84 0.22 -4.88
CA ARG A 441 27.86 1.68 -4.97
C ARG A 441 29.15 2.27 -4.37
N LEU A 442 29.50 1.87 -3.15
CA LEU A 442 30.73 2.29 -2.47
C LEU A 442 31.98 1.92 -3.29
N PHE A 443 32.04 0.70 -3.80
CA PHE A 443 33.17 0.22 -4.60
C PHE A 443 33.28 0.92 -5.96
N ALA A 444 32.15 1.25 -6.59
CA ALA A 444 32.16 1.98 -7.86
C ALA A 444 32.67 3.43 -7.72
N ALA A 445 32.43 4.06 -6.56
CA ALA A 445 32.94 5.41 -6.32
C ALA A 445 34.44 5.44 -5.98
N ASP A 446 34.91 4.51 -5.15
CA ASP A 446 36.33 4.33 -4.86
C ASP A 446 36.63 2.86 -4.56
N LYS A 447 37.55 2.27 -5.33
CA LYS A 447 37.95 0.87 -5.19
C LYS A 447 38.63 0.60 -3.84
N GLU A 448 39.25 1.60 -3.20
CA GLU A 448 39.85 1.45 -1.85
C GLU A 448 38.79 1.21 -0.76
N ASN A 449 37.53 1.57 -1.00
CA ASN A 449 36.42 1.30 -0.07
C ASN A 449 36.22 -0.20 0.19
N ILE A 450 36.76 -1.08 -0.67
CA ILE A 450 36.70 -2.54 -0.49
C ILE A 450 37.16 -2.99 0.90
N ARG A 451 38.18 -2.31 1.49
CA ARG A 451 38.68 -2.66 2.82
C ARG A 451 37.64 -2.41 3.91
N GLN A 452 36.93 -1.28 3.82
CA GLN A 452 35.90 -0.91 4.80
C GLN A 452 34.65 -1.78 4.64
N ILE A 453 34.24 -2.06 3.39
CA ILE A 453 33.13 -2.97 3.10
C ILE A 453 33.45 -4.36 3.66
N ALA A 454 34.63 -4.90 3.35
CA ALA A 454 35.06 -6.22 3.82
C ALA A 454 35.14 -6.29 5.35
N SER A 455 35.54 -5.20 6.03
CA SER A 455 35.51 -5.11 7.49
C SER A 455 34.10 -5.30 8.04
N VAL A 456 33.08 -4.69 7.44
CA VAL A 456 31.68 -4.85 7.89
C VAL A 456 31.21 -6.29 7.75
N TYR A 457 31.50 -6.94 6.63
CA TYR A 457 31.19 -8.37 6.43
C TYR A 457 31.94 -9.26 7.40
N ALA A 458 33.24 -9.00 7.64
CA ALA A 458 34.05 -9.75 8.59
C ALA A 458 33.53 -9.62 10.02
N ASP A 459 33.22 -8.41 10.47
CA ASP A 459 32.64 -8.15 11.80
C ASP A 459 31.30 -8.89 11.98
N SER A 460 30.46 -8.86 10.93
CA SER A 460 29.17 -9.56 10.92
C SER A 460 29.36 -11.08 10.96
N GLN A 461 30.35 -11.62 10.23
CA GLN A 461 30.68 -13.03 10.20
C GLN A 461 31.25 -13.51 11.53
N VAL A 462 32.10 -12.71 12.19
CA VAL A 462 32.62 -12.99 13.53
C VAL A 462 31.48 -13.03 14.54
N ASN A 463 30.59 -12.04 14.51
CA ASN A 463 29.43 -12.02 15.41
C ASN A 463 28.49 -13.21 15.17
N TRP A 464 28.32 -13.63 13.91
CA TRP A 464 27.53 -14.81 13.56
C TRP A 464 28.17 -16.10 14.03
N ALA A 465 29.45 -16.32 13.74
CA ALA A 465 30.20 -17.52 14.12
C ALA A 465 30.36 -17.67 15.64
N THR A 466 30.38 -16.54 16.37
CA THR A 466 30.41 -16.53 17.84
C THR A 466 29.02 -16.64 18.49
N GLY A 467 27.96 -16.72 17.68
CA GLY A 467 26.57 -16.85 18.15
C GLY A 467 25.97 -15.57 18.74
N LYS A 468 26.63 -14.41 18.59
CA LYS A 468 26.11 -13.11 19.07
C LYS A 468 24.93 -12.61 18.24
N VAL A 469 24.90 -12.94 16.95
CA VAL A 469 23.82 -12.60 16.01
C VAL A 469 23.40 -13.84 15.24
N ARG A 470 22.12 -13.92 14.84
CA ARG A 470 21.61 -14.98 13.97
C ARG A 470 21.50 -14.45 12.56
N LEU A 471 22.39 -14.88 11.68
CA LEU A 471 22.38 -14.50 10.26
C LEU A 471 22.24 -15.76 9.40
N GLN A 472 21.60 -15.60 8.23
CA GLN A 472 21.55 -16.66 7.24
C GLN A 472 22.85 -16.69 6.43
N PRO A 473 23.38 -17.88 6.09
CA PRO A 473 24.63 -18.02 5.33
C PRO A 473 24.63 -17.29 3.98
N VAL A 474 23.44 -17.08 3.39
CA VAL A 474 23.25 -16.46 2.07
C VAL A 474 23.91 -15.08 1.94
N ILE A 475 23.93 -14.30 3.02
CA ILE A 475 24.57 -12.96 3.06
C ILE A 475 26.09 -13.08 2.79
N PHE A 476 26.73 -14.13 3.30
CA PHE A 476 28.16 -14.34 3.14
C PHE A 476 28.52 -15.04 1.82
N SER A 477 27.69 -15.98 1.37
CA SER A 477 27.88 -16.62 0.06
C SER A 477 27.75 -15.60 -1.06
N ASP A 478 26.73 -14.73 -1.01
CA ASP A 478 26.52 -13.72 -2.03
C ASP A 478 27.64 -12.67 -2.05
N TRP A 479 28.13 -12.26 -0.88
CA TRP A 479 29.33 -11.43 -0.76
C TRP A 479 30.57 -12.04 -1.39
N THR A 480 30.79 -13.34 -1.17
CA THR A 480 31.91 -14.08 -1.74
C THR A 480 31.79 -14.16 -3.26
N ASN A 481 30.60 -14.49 -3.76
CA ASN A 481 30.30 -14.53 -5.20
C ASN A 481 30.49 -13.15 -5.85
N TRP A 482 30.06 -12.08 -5.18
CA TRP A 482 30.29 -10.72 -5.63
C TRP A 482 31.78 -10.36 -5.69
N CYS A 483 32.56 -10.72 -4.66
CA CYS A 483 34.01 -10.54 -4.65
C CYS A 483 34.70 -11.27 -5.81
N GLN A 484 34.28 -12.51 -6.10
CA GLN A 484 34.80 -13.28 -7.24
C GLN A 484 34.50 -12.58 -8.57
N ALA A 485 33.29 -12.05 -8.74
CA ALA A 485 32.91 -11.29 -9.93
C ALA A 485 33.77 -10.02 -10.09
N GLN A 486 34.05 -9.29 -9.00
CA GLN A 486 34.95 -8.12 -9.07
C GLN A 486 36.39 -8.51 -9.40
N ALA A 487 36.88 -9.63 -8.84
CA ALA A 487 38.22 -10.14 -9.14
C ALA A 487 38.38 -10.53 -10.61
N ALA A 488 37.37 -11.21 -11.19
CA ALA A 488 37.35 -11.54 -12.60
C ALA A 488 37.38 -10.29 -13.49
N ASN A 489 36.57 -9.27 -13.15
CA ASN A 489 36.54 -7.99 -13.88
C ASN A 489 37.83 -7.17 -13.76
N ALA A 490 38.65 -7.37 -12.72
CA ALA A 490 39.93 -6.70 -12.56
C ALA A 490 41.07 -7.38 -13.34
N GLN A 491 40.87 -8.64 -13.72
CA GLN A 491 41.84 -9.45 -14.48
C GLN A 491 41.56 -9.44 -16.00
N ALA A 492 40.33 -9.12 -16.41
CA ALA A 492 39.93 -8.83 -17.78
C ALA A 492 40.35 -7.41 -18.19
#